data_AF-A0A0S8EP08-F1
#
_entry.id   AF-A0A0S8EP08-F1
#
_cell.length_a   1.000
_cell.length_b   1.000
_cell.length_c   1.000
_cell.angle_alpha   90.00
_cell.angle_beta   90.00
_cell.angle_gamma   90.00
#
_symmetry.space_group_name_H-M   'P 1'
#
loop_
_entity.id
_entity.type
_entity.pdbx_description
1 polymer ?
#
loop_
_entity_poly.entity_id
_entity_poly.type
_entity_poly.pdbx_seq_one_letter_code
_entity_poly.pdbx_strand_id
1 'polypeptide(L)'
;MKSGAVICIALLQALALSPPLFAADVLIEAEGFEKRGGWVIDPQFMDVMGSSYLLAHGLGRRVENARAQHTFAEGGTYYVWVRAKDWVPSHHPGRFRVLINGKPLPVELGANGKDWNWERCGRVEIKEGPVTIELKDLTGFDGRCDAIFFTTDAKNTPPAEPNEEMQAWRRKLLGLPEKPVNAGKFDVVVVGGGIAGCAGALTAARLGCRVALIQNRPVLGGNASTEVGLGPKGHLGKRGSLVAELVKRKHDGDLMARELLEAEPTVWLFLNHHANA
;
A
#
# COMPACT_ATOMS: atom_id res chain seq x y z
N MET A 1 -28.20 -50.68 65.90
CA MET A 1 -27.92 -50.83 64.45
C MET A 1 -28.78 -49.86 63.66
N LYS A 2 -28.25 -48.68 63.32
CA LYS A 2 -28.82 -47.76 62.32
C LYS A 2 -27.64 -47.09 61.61
N SER A 3 -27.27 -47.59 60.43
CA SER A 3 -26.26 -46.96 59.57
C SER A 3 -26.97 -45.91 58.71
N GLY A 4 -26.66 -44.64 58.92
CA GLY A 4 -27.02 -43.54 58.03
C GLY A 4 -25.91 -43.35 57.00
N ALA A 5 -26.23 -43.52 55.72
CA ALA A 5 -25.33 -43.19 54.62
C ALA A 5 -25.41 -41.68 54.33
N VAL A 6 -24.30 -40.98 54.52
CA VAL A 6 -24.13 -39.58 54.12
C VAL A 6 -23.72 -39.57 52.65
N ILE A 7 -24.58 -39.04 51.78
CA ILE A 7 -24.28 -38.83 50.36
C ILE A 7 -23.63 -37.45 50.23
N CYS A 8 -22.31 -37.42 50.02
CA CYS A 8 -21.58 -36.21 49.63
C CYS A 8 -21.79 -35.98 48.12
N ILE A 9 -22.59 -34.98 47.77
CA ILE A 9 -22.70 -34.48 46.38
C ILE A 9 -21.52 -33.55 46.14
N ALA A 10 -20.51 -34.02 45.40
CA ALA A 10 -19.42 -33.19 44.91
C ALA A 10 -19.90 -32.37 43.70
N LEU A 11 -20.03 -31.06 43.86
CA LEU A 11 -20.23 -30.11 42.76
C LEU A 11 -18.91 -29.97 41.98
N LEU A 12 -18.81 -30.62 40.82
CA LEU A 12 -17.80 -30.30 39.83
C LEU A 12 -18.16 -28.95 39.18
N GLN A 13 -17.49 -27.86 39.60
CA GLN A 13 -17.47 -26.64 38.82
C GLN A 13 -16.54 -26.86 37.61
N ALA A 14 -17.14 -27.07 36.44
CA ALA A 14 -16.39 -27.03 35.18
C ALA A 14 -15.94 -25.58 34.94
N LEU A 15 -14.69 -25.28 35.28
CA LEU A 15 -14.02 -24.06 34.84
C LEU A 15 -13.85 -24.17 33.32
N ALA A 16 -14.72 -23.50 32.55
CA ALA A 16 -14.52 -23.31 31.13
C ALA A 16 -13.25 -22.44 30.96
N LEU A 17 -12.11 -23.06 30.66
CA LEU A 17 -10.95 -22.33 30.17
C LEU A 17 -11.32 -21.76 28.80
N SER A 18 -11.79 -20.51 28.76
CA SER A 18 -11.79 -19.75 27.52
C SER A 18 -10.33 -19.65 27.04
N PRO A 19 -10.03 -19.97 25.77
CA PRO A 19 -8.69 -19.72 25.24
C PRO A 19 -8.35 -18.24 25.43
N PRO A 20 -7.07 -17.90 25.71
CA PRO A 20 -6.67 -16.51 25.74
C PRO A 20 -7.05 -15.88 24.41
N LEU A 21 -7.90 -14.85 24.46
CA LEU A 21 -8.28 -14.07 23.29
C LEU A 21 -7.00 -13.33 22.86
N PHE A 22 -6.29 -13.86 21.87
CA PHE A 22 -5.16 -13.14 21.29
C PHE A 22 -5.71 -11.87 20.61
N ALA A 23 -4.99 -10.76 20.74
CA ALA A 23 -5.37 -9.54 20.04
C ALA A 23 -5.26 -9.79 18.53
N ALA A 24 -6.34 -9.56 17.80
CA ALA A 24 -6.38 -9.68 16.35
C ALA A 24 -6.04 -8.30 15.78
N ASP A 25 -4.91 -8.23 15.09
CA ASP A 25 -4.37 -7.02 14.46
C ASP A 25 -4.41 -7.17 12.93
N VAL A 26 -5.02 -6.20 12.25
CA VAL A 26 -5.16 -6.19 10.80
C VAL A 26 -4.74 -4.83 10.26
N LEU A 27 -3.72 -4.83 9.40
CA LEU A 27 -3.27 -3.64 8.67
C LEU A 27 -3.68 -3.74 7.20
N ILE A 28 -4.33 -2.71 6.69
CA ILE A 28 -4.72 -2.59 5.28
C ILE A 28 -4.05 -1.35 4.70
N GLU A 29 -3.15 -1.54 3.75
CA GLU A 29 -2.50 -0.46 3.00
C GLU A 29 -3.47 0.06 1.93
N ALA A 30 -3.71 1.37 1.90
CA ALA A 30 -4.70 1.97 1.01
C ALA A 30 -4.34 1.81 -0.47
N GLU A 31 -3.04 1.81 -0.80
CA GLU A 31 -2.57 1.56 -2.17
C GLU A 31 -3.02 0.20 -2.74
N GLY A 32 -3.33 -0.76 -1.85
CA GLY A 32 -3.83 -2.10 -2.19
C GLY A 32 -5.31 -2.18 -2.54
N PHE A 33 -6.07 -1.08 -2.48
CA PHE A 33 -7.51 -1.09 -2.79
C PHE A 33 -7.75 -1.46 -4.26
N GLU A 34 -8.59 -2.48 -4.49
CA GLU A 34 -8.81 -3.06 -5.83
C GLU A 34 -9.64 -2.15 -6.72
N LYS A 35 -10.58 -1.39 -6.15
CA LYS A 35 -11.35 -0.37 -6.87
C LYS A 35 -11.03 1.00 -6.30
N ARG A 36 -10.53 1.92 -7.12
CA ARG A 36 -10.09 3.23 -6.61
C ARG A 36 -11.10 4.35 -6.79
N GLY A 37 -12.13 4.21 -7.63
CA GLY A 37 -13.23 5.19 -7.72
C GLY A 37 -12.83 6.63 -8.11
N GLY A 38 -11.63 6.83 -8.65
CA GLY A 38 -11.07 8.17 -8.91
C GLY A 38 -10.03 8.63 -7.89
N TRP A 39 -9.80 7.85 -6.83
CA TRP A 39 -8.58 7.93 -6.05
C TRP A 39 -7.40 7.43 -6.89
N VAL A 40 -6.24 8.06 -6.73
CA VAL A 40 -5.00 7.69 -7.42
C VAL A 40 -3.94 7.31 -6.40
N ILE A 41 -3.03 6.42 -6.78
CA ILE A 41 -1.84 6.15 -5.97
C ILE A 41 -0.87 7.31 -6.15
N ASP A 42 -0.42 7.85 -5.03
CA ASP A 42 0.57 8.91 -5.00
C ASP A 42 1.80 8.45 -4.18
N PRO A 43 2.98 8.33 -4.81
CA PRO A 43 4.21 7.91 -4.14
C PRO A 43 5.04 9.09 -3.58
N GLN A 44 4.56 10.34 -3.64
CA GLN A 44 5.36 11.55 -3.36
C GLN A 44 6.09 11.52 -2.00
N PHE A 45 5.50 10.88 -0.99
CA PHE A 45 6.06 10.82 0.35
C PHE A 45 6.61 9.44 0.74
N MET A 46 6.79 8.52 -0.22
CA MET A 46 7.23 7.14 0.08
C MET A 46 8.60 7.10 0.76
N ASP A 47 9.55 7.95 0.36
CA ASP A 47 10.89 8.00 1.00
C ASP A 47 10.84 8.52 2.44
N VAL A 48 9.81 9.29 2.78
CA VAL A 48 9.63 9.87 4.11
C VAL A 48 8.75 8.97 4.99
N MET A 49 7.77 8.27 4.41
CA MET A 49 6.76 7.50 5.14
C MET A 49 6.93 5.99 5.05
N GLY A 50 7.75 5.50 4.13
CA GLY A 50 7.88 4.10 3.79
C GLY A 50 6.67 3.48 3.07
N SER A 51 5.74 4.28 2.52
CA SER A 51 4.56 3.80 1.78
C SER A 51 4.02 4.82 0.78
N SER A 52 3.34 4.36 -0.27
CA SER A 52 2.43 5.22 -1.06
C SER A 52 1.09 5.36 -0.34
N TYR A 53 0.26 6.28 -0.83
CA TYR A 53 -1.08 6.49 -0.30
C TYR A 53 -2.09 6.68 -1.42
N LEU A 54 -3.37 6.57 -1.09
CA LEU A 54 -4.45 6.98 -1.99
C LEU A 54 -4.75 8.46 -1.83
N LEU A 55 -4.90 9.13 -2.98
CA LEU A 55 -5.21 10.54 -3.12
C LEU A 55 -6.54 10.75 -3.87
N ALA A 56 -7.51 11.42 -3.25
CA ALA A 56 -8.79 11.77 -3.87
C ALA A 56 -8.65 13.00 -4.79
N HIS A 57 -8.05 12.82 -5.97
CA HIS A 57 -7.75 13.92 -6.89
C HIS A 57 -8.94 14.30 -7.79
N GLY A 58 -9.97 14.88 -7.18
CA GLY A 58 -11.24 15.19 -7.83
C GLY A 58 -11.36 16.59 -8.46
N LEU A 59 -10.32 17.43 -8.35
CA LEU A 59 -10.31 18.83 -8.82
C LEU A 59 -11.54 19.64 -8.35
N GLY A 60 -11.92 19.44 -7.08
CA GLY A 60 -13.07 20.08 -6.44
C GLY A 60 -14.42 19.42 -6.67
N ARG A 61 -14.45 18.28 -7.37
CA ARG A 61 -15.62 17.39 -7.44
C ARG A 61 -15.33 16.11 -6.70
N ARG A 62 -16.28 15.64 -5.91
CA ARG A 62 -16.11 14.38 -5.19
C ARG A 62 -15.84 13.24 -6.17
N VAL A 63 -14.84 12.43 -5.88
CA VAL A 63 -14.60 11.17 -6.60
C VAL A 63 -15.49 10.06 -6.03
N GLU A 64 -15.69 8.99 -6.80
CA GLU A 64 -16.35 7.80 -6.29
C GLU A 64 -15.49 7.14 -5.19
N ASN A 65 -16.11 6.27 -4.40
CA ASN A 65 -15.39 5.63 -3.30
C ASN A 65 -14.27 4.72 -3.82
N ALA A 66 -13.10 4.79 -3.19
CA ALA A 66 -12.18 3.66 -3.24
C ALA A 66 -12.76 2.54 -2.36
N ARG A 67 -12.60 1.28 -2.77
CA ARG A 67 -13.12 0.10 -2.09
C ARG A 67 -12.08 -1.01 -2.07
N ALA A 68 -11.97 -1.64 -0.91
CA ALA A 68 -11.28 -2.89 -0.71
C ALA A 68 -12.16 -3.97 -0.06
N GLN A 69 -11.84 -5.23 -0.31
CA GLN A 69 -12.40 -6.36 0.43
C GLN A 69 -11.30 -7.03 1.26
N HIS A 70 -11.55 -7.19 2.56
CA HIS A 70 -10.61 -7.87 3.44
C HIS A 70 -11.32 -8.96 4.24
N THR A 71 -10.67 -10.12 4.39
CA THR A 71 -11.23 -11.24 5.15
C THR A 71 -10.69 -11.19 6.56
N PHE A 72 -11.56 -10.95 7.54
CA PHE A 72 -11.20 -11.00 8.95
C PHE A 72 -11.28 -12.44 9.44
N ALA A 73 -10.19 -12.95 9.99
CA ALA A 73 -10.11 -14.33 10.50
C ALA A 73 -10.94 -14.54 11.78
N GLU A 74 -11.25 -13.46 12.50
CA GLU A 74 -11.97 -13.50 13.76
C GLU A 74 -13.03 -12.40 13.79
N GLY A 75 -14.18 -12.71 14.41
CA GLY A 75 -15.20 -11.71 14.72
C GLY A 75 -14.92 -11.03 16.05
N GLY A 76 -15.28 -9.75 16.19
CA GLY A 76 -15.16 -9.01 17.45
C GLY A 76 -15.33 -7.50 17.30
N THR A 77 -15.19 -6.81 18.44
CA THR A 77 -15.10 -5.34 18.47
C THR A 77 -13.68 -4.90 18.10
N TYR A 78 -13.53 -4.25 16.94
CA TYR A 78 -12.25 -3.68 16.52
C TYR A 78 -12.20 -2.18 16.77
N TYR A 79 -11.08 -1.70 17.30
CA TYR A 79 -10.68 -0.30 17.31
C TYR A 79 -9.99 0.03 16.00
N VAL A 80 -10.41 1.12 15.37
CA VAL A 80 -9.94 1.50 14.04
C VAL A 80 -9.07 2.74 14.13
N TRP A 81 -7.93 2.69 13.47
CA TRP A 81 -7.03 3.82 13.25
C TRP A 81 -6.85 4.02 11.76
N VAL A 82 -6.75 5.28 11.33
CA VAL A 82 -6.47 5.62 9.92
C VAL A 82 -5.30 6.56 9.88
N ARG A 83 -4.29 6.26 9.06
CA ARG A 83 -3.17 7.16 8.81
C ARG A 83 -3.52 8.08 7.65
N ALA A 84 -3.62 9.37 7.96
CA ALA A 84 -4.03 10.39 7.02
C ALA A 84 -3.18 11.65 7.20
N LYS A 85 -3.27 12.57 6.24
CA LYS A 85 -2.63 13.88 6.30
C LYS A 85 -3.65 14.98 6.05
N ASP A 86 -3.62 15.99 6.91
CA ASP A 86 -4.28 17.27 6.65
C ASP A 86 -3.28 18.21 5.97
N TRP A 87 -3.38 18.28 4.65
CA TRP A 87 -2.36 18.93 3.83
C TRP A 87 -2.50 20.45 3.73
N VAL A 88 -3.66 21.00 4.11
CA VAL A 88 -3.84 22.46 4.32
C VAL A 88 -4.64 22.65 5.61
N PRO A 89 -3.97 22.60 6.79
CA PRO A 89 -4.61 22.75 8.08
C PRO A 89 -5.52 23.96 8.26
N SER A 90 -5.30 25.04 7.50
CA SER A 90 -6.14 26.24 7.58
C SER A 90 -7.50 26.09 6.90
N HIS A 91 -7.69 25.10 6.02
CA HIS A 91 -8.90 24.93 5.20
C HIS A 91 -9.44 23.49 5.20
N HIS A 92 -8.63 22.52 5.63
CA HIS A 92 -8.95 21.09 5.66
C HIS A 92 -9.54 20.58 4.34
N PRO A 93 -8.96 20.86 3.15
CA PRO A 93 -9.63 20.62 1.89
C PRO A 93 -9.73 19.13 1.53
N GLY A 94 -8.92 18.25 2.12
CA GLY A 94 -8.87 16.82 1.80
C GLY A 94 -9.66 15.92 2.75
N ARG A 95 -10.93 16.26 3.05
CA ARG A 95 -11.72 15.49 4.03
C ARG A 95 -12.35 14.26 3.42
N PHE A 96 -12.36 13.17 4.20
CA PHE A 96 -12.95 11.90 3.81
C PHE A 96 -13.46 11.11 5.02
N ARG A 97 -14.16 10.00 4.78
CA ARG A 97 -14.56 9.03 5.81
C ARG A 97 -14.25 7.60 5.38
N VAL A 98 -13.98 6.76 6.36
CA VAL A 98 -13.97 5.30 6.16
C VAL A 98 -15.36 4.74 6.38
N LEU A 99 -15.81 3.86 5.49
CA LEU A 99 -17.04 3.08 5.63
C LEU A 99 -16.67 1.61 5.79
N ILE A 100 -17.34 0.93 6.73
CA ILE A 100 -17.23 -0.52 6.95
C ILE A 100 -18.58 -1.14 6.61
N ASN A 101 -18.62 -2.00 5.60
CA ASN A 101 -19.85 -2.57 5.03
C ASN A 101 -20.91 -1.50 4.72
N GLY A 102 -20.47 -0.39 4.10
CA GLY A 102 -21.31 0.76 3.76
C GLY A 102 -21.69 1.68 4.92
N LYS A 103 -21.33 1.34 6.17
CA LYS A 103 -21.62 2.18 7.35
C LYS A 103 -20.42 3.08 7.67
N PRO A 104 -20.59 4.42 7.73
CA PRO A 104 -19.49 5.33 8.02
C PRO A 104 -19.03 5.22 9.47
N LEU A 105 -17.72 5.25 9.67
CA LEU A 105 -17.12 5.53 10.98
C LEU A 105 -17.46 6.97 11.41
N PRO A 106 -17.50 7.25 12.73
CA PRO A 106 -17.95 8.55 13.26
C PRO A 106 -16.99 9.71 12.98
N VAL A 107 -15.74 9.44 12.63
CA VAL A 107 -14.70 10.46 12.49
C VAL A 107 -14.55 10.87 11.02
N GLU A 108 -14.53 12.18 10.79
CA GLU A 108 -14.10 12.78 9.53
C GLU A 108 -12.58 12.96 9.57
N LEU A 109 -11.90 12.47 8.54
CA LEU A 109 -10.45 12.37 8.45
C LEU A 109 -9.86 13.48 7.58
N GLY A 110 -8.56 13.75 7.74
CA GLY A 110 -7.88 14.77 6.94
C GLY A 110 -8.23 16.21 7.31
N ALA A 111 -8.64 16.43 8.57
CA ALA A 111 -9.02 17.73 9.13
C ALA A 111 -8.54 17.96 10.57
N ASN A 112 -7.42 17.36 10.95
CA ASN A 112 -6.91 17.40 12.33
C ASN A 112 -5.75 18.40 12.53
N GLY A 113 -5.39 19.15 11.49
CA GLY A 113 -4.30 20.11 11.48
C GLY A 113 -2.89 19.51 11.56
N LYS A 114 -2.75 18.19 11.40
CA LYS A 114 -1.48 17.48 11.47
C LYS A 114 -1.00 17.06 10.09
N ASP A 115 0.31 16.87 9.98
CA ASP A 115 0.91 16.11 8.89
C ASP A 115 0.47 14.62 8.98
N TRP A 116 1.21 13.69 8.39
CA TRP A 116 0.97 12.26 8.47
C TRP A 116 0.86 11.77 9.91
N ASN A 117 -0.34 11.35 10.30
CA ASN A 117 -0.64 10.95 11.66
C ASN A 117 -1.75 9.89 11.70
N TRP A 118 -1.70 9.02 12.71
CA TRP A 118 -2.78 8.07 13.00
C TRP A 118 -3.95 8.72 13.74
N GLU A 119 -5.14 8.64 13.16
CA GLU A 119 -6.39 9.16 13.71
C GLU A 119 -7.26 8.01 14.24
N ARG A 120 -7.64 8.05 15.52
CA ARG A 120 -8.54 7.04 16.11
C ARG A 120 -9.96 7.26 15.59
N CYS A 121 -10.50 6.31 14.85
CA CYS A 121 -11.78 6.42 14.15
C CYS A 121 -12.97 5.78 14.90
N GLY A 122 -12.77 5.39 16.15
CA GLY A 122 -13.78 4.74 16.98
C GLY A 122 -13.66 3.22 16.99
N ARG A 123 -14.80 2.54 17.12
CA ARG A 123 -14.88 1.07 17.18
C ARG A 123 -15.97 0.55 16.24
N VAL A 124 -15.79 -0.66 15.73
CA VAL A 124 -16.74 -1.33 14.84
C VAL A 124 -16.87 -2.81 15.19
N GLU A 125 -18.08 -3.34 15.12
CA GLU A 125 -18.33 -4.78 15.24
C GLU A 125 -18.08 -5.44 13.88
N ILE A 126 -17.13 -6.37 13.85
CA ILE A 126 -16.79 -7.15 12.66
C ILE A 126 -17.15 -8.60 12.91
N LYS A 127 -17.74 -9.25 11.90
CA LYS A 127 -17.92 -10.70 11.88
C LYS A 127 -16.74 -11.32 11.15
N GLU A 128 -16.39 -12.54 11.53
CA GLU A 128 -15.47 -13.37 10.76
C GLU A 128 -15.95 -13.47 9.30
N GLY A 129 -15.01 -13.38 8.36
CA GLY A 129 -15.24 -13.43 6.93
C GLY A 129 -15.03 -12.09 6.22
N PRO A 130 -15.57 -11.96 5.00
CA PRO A 130 -15.30 -10.81 4.15
C PRO A 130 -15.99 -9.54 4.65
N VAL A 131 -15.22 -8.46 4.73
CA VAL A 131 -15.65 -7.10 5.07
C VAL A 131 -15.30 -6.18 3.92
N THR A 132 -16.24 -5.31 3.56
CA THR A 132 -15.99 -4.23 2.59
C THR A 132 -15.53 -2.98 3.32
N ILE A 133 -14.39 -2.43 2.92
CA ILE A 133 -13.83 -1.18 3.43
C ILE A 133 -13.86 -0.16 2.29
N GLU A 134 -14.33 1.05 2.56
CA GLU A 134 -14.39 2.11 1.54
C GLU A 134 -13.85 3.44 2.05
N LEU A 135 -13.19 4.19 1.17
CA LEU A 135 -12.83 5.59 1.39
C LEU A 135 -13.83 6.48 0.65
N LYS A 136 -14.62 7.23 1.40
CA LYS A 136 -15.59 8.18 0.87
C LYS A 136 -15.03 9.58 0.91
N ASP A 137 -14.74 10.13 -0.26
CA ASP A 137 -14.36 11.52 -0.43
C ASP A 137 -15.54 12.45 -0.09
N LEU A 138 -15.27 13.51 0.69
CA LEU A 138 -16.26 14.51 1.08
C LEU A 138 -16.09 15.85 0.37
N THR A 139 -14.99 16.04 -0.35
CA THR A 139 -14.53 17.37 -0.77
C THR A 139 -14.13 17.45 -2.23
N GLY A 140 -13.54 16.40 -2.81
CA GLY A 140 -12.94 16.45 -4.14
C GLY A 140 -11.57 17.10 -4.20
N PHE A 141 -10.95 17.40 -3.05
CA PHE A 141 -9.68 18.12 -2.97
C PHE A 141 -8.63 17.35 -2.16
N ASP A 142 -8.13 16.27 -2.76
CA ASP A 142 -6.86 15.66 -2.36
C ASP A 142 -6.88 15.09 -0.92
N GLY A 143 -7.97 14.37 -0.59
CA GLY A 143 -7.99 13.54 0.61
C GLY A 143 -6.91 12.45 0.55
N ARG A 144 -6.15 12.29 1.64
CA ARG A 144 -4.97 11.43 1.70
C ARG A 144 -5.15 10.33 2.74
N CYS A 145 -5.12 9.08 2.29
CA CYS A 145 -5.20 7.90 3.16
C CYS A 145 -4.04 6.96 2.86
N ASP A 146 -3.21 6.70 3.85
CA ASP A 146 -2.06 5.80 3.76
C ASP A 146 -2.47 4.37 4.13
N ALA A 147 -2.97 4.16 5.35
CA ALA A 147 -3.34 2.83 5.82
C ALA A 147 -4.49 2.88 6.84
N ILE A 148 -5.16 1.75 7.01
CA ILE A 148 -6.21 1.52 8.00
C ILE A 148 -5.79 0.35 8.88
N PHE A 149 -5.73 0.58 10.19
CA PHE A 149 -5.35 -0.43 11.18
C PHE A 149 -6.54 -0.76 12.08
N PHE A 150 -6.82 -2.05 12.21
CA PHE A 150 -7.84 -2.61 13.08
C PHE A 150 -7.16 -3.44 14.17
N THR A 151 -7.58 -3.27 15.42
CA THR A 151 -7.10 -4.10 16.53
C THR A 151 -8.23 -4.41 17.51
N THR A 152 -8.26 -5.61 18.10
CA THR A 152 -9.18 -5.92 19.21
C THR A 152 -8.64 -5.44 20.57
N ASP A 153 -7.37 -5.03 20.66
CA ASP A 153 -6.79 -4.46 21.87
C ASP A 153 -7.00 -2.93 21.92
N ALA A 154 -7.81 -2.48 22.87
CA ALA A 154 -8.11 -1.06 23.09
C ALA A 154 -6.89 -0.17 23.35
N LYS A 155 -5.80 -0.77 23.88
CA LYS A 155 -4.55 -0.12 24.26
C LYS A 155 -3.51 -0.17 23.14
N ASN A 156 -3.69 -1.02 22.14
CA ASN A 156 -2.76 -1.11 21.03
C ASN A 156 -2.88 0.13 20.13
N THR A 157 -1.75 0.80 19.95
CA THR A 157 -1.63 2.01 19.14
C THR A 157 -0.57 1.79 18.08
N PRO A 158 -0.84 2.13 16.81
CA PRO A 158 0.15 1.97 15.75
C PRO A 158 1.35 2.91 15.98
N PRO A 159 2.58 2.51 15.58
CA PRO A 159 3.76 3.37 15.64
C PRO A 159 3.55 4.66 14.84
N ALA A 160 3.90 5.81 15.42
CA ALA A 160 3.65 7.13 14.84
C ALA A 160 4.74 7.58 13.85
N GLU A 161 6.00 7.33 14.20
CA GLU A 161 7.16 7.84 13.48
C GLU A 161 7.56 6.91 12.32
N PRO A 162 7.97 7.45 11.17
CA PRO A 162 8.41 6.66 10.03
C PRO A 162 9.84 6.17 10.20
N ASN A 163 10.03 5.24 11.13
CA ASN A 163 11.32 4.66 11.49
C ASN A 163 11.35 3.13 11.25
N GLU A 164 12.46 2.48 11.59
CA GLU A 164 12.62 1.04 11.45
C GLU A 164 11.58 0.23 12.25
N GLU A 165 11.12 0.74 13.40
CA GLU A 165 10.07 0.12 14.22
C GLU A 165 8.75 0.08 13.46
N MET A 166 8.31 1.20 12.89
CA MET A 166 7.10 1.25 12.06
C MET A 166 7.22 0.32 10.86
N GLN A 167 8.37 0.29 10.18
CA GLN A 167 8.57 -0.61 9.04
C GLN A 167 8.53 -2.08 9.44
N ALA A 168 9.15 -2.46 10.57
CA ALA A 168 9.11 -3.82 11.09
C ALA A 168 7.69 -4.23 11.50
N TRP A 169 6.96 -3.32 12.15
CA TRP A 169 5.56 -3.50 12.52
C TRP A 169 4.67 -3.73 11.29
N ARG A 170 4.81 -2.90 10.25
CA ARG A 170 4.10 -3.08 8.97
C ARG A 170 4.41 -4.43 8.32
N ARG A 171 5.70 -4.78 8.18
CA ARG A 171 6.11 -6.07 7.59
C ARG A 171 5.48 -7.25 8.32
N LYS A 172 5.50 -7.23 9.66
CA LYS A 172 4.89 -8.28 10.48
C LYS A 172 3.39 -8.43 10.21
N LEU A 173 2.64 -7.33 10.21
CA LEU A 173 1.18 -7.37 10.00
C LEU A 173 0.77 -7.72 8.56
N LEU A 174 1.62 -7.39 7.58
CA LEU A 174 1.40 -7.72 6.17
C LEU A 174 1.93 -9.11 5.79
N GLY A 175 2.50 -9.88 6.73
CA GLY A 175 3.08 -11.19 6.46
C GLY A 175 4.31 -11.14 5.54
N LEU A 176 4.99 -10.00 5.47
CA LEU A 176 6.19 -9.80 4.66
C LEU A 176 7.43 -10.35 5.39
N PRO A 177 8.42 -10.87 4.66
CA PRO A 177 9.64 -11.38 5.26
C PRO A 177 10.40 -10.27 5.97
N GLU A 178 10.98 -10.58 7.14
CA GLU A 178 11.76 -9.63 7.93
C GLU A 178 12.97 -9.09 7.17
N LYS A 179 13.57 -9.95 6.33
CA LYS A 179 14.69 -9.62 5.46
C LYS A 179 14.23 -9.63 3.99
N PRO A 180 14.78 -8.74 3.14
CA PRO A 180 14.52 -8.78 1.71
C PRO A 180 14.80 -10.16 1.12
N VAL A 181 13.96 -10.58 0.18
CA VAL A 181 14.19 -11.83 -0.56
C VAL A 181 15.45 -11.67 -1.41
N ASN A 182 16.33 -12.66 -1.35
CA ASN A 182 17.53 -12.66 -2.17
C ASN A 182 17.15 -12.88 -3.64
N ALA A 183 17.26 -11.82 -4.46
CA ALA A 183 16.94 -11.84 -5.89
C ALA A 183 18.07 -12.41 -6.77
N GLY A 184 19.18 -12.85 -6.19
CA GLY A 184 20.34 -13.40 -6.89
C GLY A 184 21.48 -12.38 -7.09
N LYS A 185 22.48 -12.78 -7.89
CA LYS A 185 23.64 -11.95 -8.24
C LYS A 185 23.48 -11.38 -9.66
N PHE A 186 23.77 -10.10 -9.80
CA PHE A 186 23.75 -9.36 -11.06
C PHE A 186 25.09 -8.65 -11.24
N ASP A 187 25.52 -8.49 -12.49
CA ASP A 187 26.74 -7.74 -12.82
C ASP A 187 26.46 -6.24 -12.78
N VAL A 188 25.22 -5.85 -13.14
CA VAL A 188 24.76 -4.46 -13.12
C VAL A 188 23.38 -4.38 -12.48
N VAL A 189 23.21 -3.45 -11.53
CA VAL A 189 21.91 -3.10 -10.96
C VAL A 189 21.60 -1.67 -11.37
N VAL A 190 20.49 -1.48 -12.10
CA VAL A 190 19.99 -0.17 -12.51
C VAL A 190 18.76 0.15 -11.67
N VAL A 191 18.79 1.27 -10.96
CA VAL A 191 17.66 1.77 -10.16
C VAL A 191 17.01 2.93 -10.91
N GLY A 192 15.76 2.75 -11.30
CA GLY A 192 14.96 3.73 -12.04
C GLY A 192 14.80 3.37 -13.52
N GLY A 193 13.58 3.00 -13.91
CA GLY A 193 13.16 2.65 -15.26
C GLY A 193 12.88 3.85 -16.18
N GLY A 194 13.55 4.99 -15.98
CA GLY A 194 13.49 6.13 -16.91
C GLY A 194 14.17 5.81 -18.25
N ILE A 195 14.10 6.70 -19.25
CA ILE A 195 14.80 6.50 -20.54
C ILE A 195 16.30 6.24 -20.36
N ALA A 196 16.96 6.98 -19.46
CA ALA A 196 18.37 6.78 -19.16
C ALA A 196 18.65 5.40 -18.54
N GLY A 197 17.84 4.99 -17.57
CA GLY A 197 17.97 3.67 -16.93
C GLY A 197 17.69 2.52 -17.90
N CYS A 198 16.64 2.64 -18.73
CA CYS A 198 16.35 1.66 -19.78
C CYS A 198 17.49 1.55 -20.79
N ALA A 199 18.07 2.68 -21.22
CA ALA A 199 19.21 2.68 -22.13
C ALA A 199 20.46 2.05 -21.51
N GLY A 200 20.76 2.37 -20.25
CA GLY A 200 21.87 1.76 -19.52
C GLY A 200 21.70 0.25 -19.34
N ALA A 201 20.50 -0.19 -18.93
CA ALA A 201 20.17 -1.60 -18.74
C ALA A 201 20.27 -2.39 -20.05
N LEU A 202 19.66 -1.89 -21.13
CA LEU A 202 19.68 -2.56 -22.44
C LEU A 202 21.10 -2.60 -23.03
N THR A 203 21.89 -1.54 -22.83
CA THR A 203 23.30 -1.53 -23.28
C THR A 203 24.11 -2.58 -22.52
N ALA A 204 24.01 -2.63 -21.18
CA ALA A 204 24.72 -3.60 -20.37
C ALA A 204 24.33 -5.04 -20.73
N ALA A 205 23.04 -5.31 -20.94
CA ALA A 205 22.54 -6.62 -21.36
C ALA A 205 23.12 -7.06 -22.71
N ARG A 206 23.14 -6.16 -23.71
CA ARG A 206 23.73 -6.42 -25.04
C ARG A 206 25.25 -6.61 -25.01
N LEU A 207 25.92 -6.17 -23.94
CA LEU A 207 27.33 -6.45 -23.67
C LEU A 207 27.56 -7.76 -22.89
N GLY A 208 26.49 -8.53 -22.63
CA GLY A 208 26.54 -9.82 -21.96
C GLY A 208 26.43 -9.76 -20.43
N CYS A 209 26.18 -8.58 -19.85
CA CYS A 209 25.97 -8.48 -18.40
C CYS A 209 24.61 -9.03 -17.98
N ARG A 210 24.55 -9.60 -16.77
CA ARG A 210 23.31 -9.89 -16.06
C ARG A 210 22.83 -8.63 -15.37
N VAL A 211 21.66 -8.15 -15.78
CA VAL A 211 21.14 -6.84 -15.36
C VAL A 211 19.87 -6.99 -14.54
N ALA A 212 19.84 -6.40 -13.35
CA ALA A 212 18.60 -6.12 -12.63
C ALA A 212 18.18 -4.68 -12.90
N LEU A 213 17.00 -4.46 -13.48
CA LEU A 213 16.39 -3.14 -13.59
C LEU A 213 15.24 -3.02 -12.59
N ILE A 214 15.44 -2.19 -11.57
CA ILE A 214 14.47 -1.93 -10.49
C ILE A 214 13.68 -0.68 -10.84
N GLN A 215 12.36 -0.79 -10.84
CA GLN A 215 11.45 0.32 -11.11
C GLN A 215 10.26 0.27 -10.16
N ASN A 216 9.99 1.39 -9.50
CA ASN A 216 8.96 1.51 -8.47
C ASN A 216 7.52 1.56 -8.99
N ARG A 217 7.32 1.49 -10.31
CA ARG A 217 6.02 1.59 -10.99
C ARG A 217 5.86 0.50 -12.06
N PRO A 218 4.63 0.23 -12.55
CA PRO A 218 4.41 -0.81 -13.54
C PRO A 218 4.80 -0.40 -14.97
N VAL A 219 5.22 0.86 -15.16
CA VAL A 219 5.59 1.43 -16.47
C VAL A 219 7.04 1.88 -16.52
N LEU A 220 7.62 1.85 -17.72
CA LEU A 220 8.96 2.34 -18.03
C LEU A 220 8.90 3.67 -18.81
N GLY A 221 10.00 4.40 -18.84
CA GLY A 221 10.19 5.65 -19.57
C GLY A 221 10.25 6.90 -18.70
N GLY A 222 9.95 6.81 -17.40
CA GLY A 222 9.90 7.98 -16.52
C GLY A 222 8.86 8.99 -17.06
N ASN A 223 9.25 10.25 -17.26
CA ASN A 223 8.35 11.25 -17.85
C ASN A 223 7.84 10.88 -19.25
N ALA A 224 8.55 10.03 -19.99
CA ALA A 224 8.11 9.57 -21.31
C ALA A 224 7.07 8.45 -21.28
N SER A 225 6.80 7.87 -20.09
CA SER A 225 5.85 6.78 -19.90
C SER A 225 4.42 7.16 -20.30
N THR A 226 3.52 6.19 -20.28
CA THR A 226 2.09 6.41 -20.47
C THR A 226 1.43 7.23 -19.35
N GLU A 227 2.05 7.33 -18.17
CA GLU A 227 1.52 8.11 -17.04
C GLU A 227 1.68 9.63 -17.26
N VAL A 228 2.80 10.05 -17.88
CA VAL A 228 3.16 11.48 -18.00
C VAL A 228 3.17 11.95 -19.46
N GLY A 229 3.58 11.09 -20.39
CA GLY A 229 3.53 11.37 -21.84
C GLY A 229 4.58 12.36 -22.37
N LEU A 230 5.45 12.89 -21.53
CA LEU A 230 6.49 13.86 -21.88
C LEU A 230 7.76 13.15 -22.36
N GLY A 231 7.82 12.87 -23.66
CA GLY A 231 9.00 12.31 -24.31
C GLY A 231 10.22 13.25 -24.28
N PRO A 232 11.44 12.71 -24.37
CA PRO A 232 12.66 13.52 -24.44
C PRO A 232 12.63 14.49 -25.64
N LYS A 233 13.07 15.73 -25.39
CA LYS A 233 13.24 16.76 -26.42
C LYS A 233 14.71 16.84 -26.83
N GLY A 234 15.00 16.97 -28.12
CA GLY A 234 16.36 17.11 -28.65
C GLY A 234 16.68 16.12 -29.78
N HIS A 235 17.94 16.10 -30.21
CA HIS A 235 18.40 15.16 -31.22
C HIS A 235 18.48 13.75 -30.62
N LEU A 236 17.55 12.87 -31.01
CA LEU A 236 17.51 11.46 -30.57
C LEU A 236 18.58 10.60 -31.25
N GLY A 237 19.61 11.19 -31.84
CA GLY A 237 20.60 10.50 -32.67
C GLY A 237 20.10 10.20 -34.08
N LYS A 238 20.89 9.42 -34.82
CA LYS A 238 20.49 8.89 -36.13
C LYS A 238 19.28 7.96 -35.98
N ARG A 239 18.51 7.80 -37.05
CA ARG A 239 17.45 6.78 -37.14
C ARG A 239 18.05 5.40 -36.77
N GLY A 240 17.49 4.73 -35.77
CA GLY A 240 18.04 3.48 -35.22
C GLY A 240 19.04 3.65 -34.08
N SER A 241 19.16 4.83 -33.47
CA SER A 241 19.86 4.94 -32.18
C SER A 241 19.10 4.17 -31.10
N LEU A 242 19.81 3.69 -30.08
CA LEU A 242 19.21 3.00 -28.94
C LEU A 242 18.07 3.81 -28.29
N VAL A 243 18.30 5.11 -28.08
CA VAL A 243 17.28 5.99 -27.48
C VAL A 243 16.08 6.13 -28.40
N ALA A 244 16.30 6.27 -29.72
CA ALA A 244 15.21 6.37 -30.70
C ALA A 244 14.38 5.07 -30.78
N GLU A 245 15.03 3.91 -30.63
CA GLU A 245 14.35 2.60 -30.53
C GLU A 245 13.51 2.52 -29.26
N LEU A 246 14.11 2.82 -28.09
CA LEU A 246 13.43 2.76 -26.79
C LEU A 246 12.20 3.67 -26.72
N VAL A 247 12.27 4.89 -27.24
CA VAL A 247 11.18 5.89 -27.13
C VAL A 247 10.11 5.74 -28.20
N LYS A 248 10.27 4.82 -29.16
CA LYS A 248 9.24 4.57 -30.17
C LYS A 248 7.96 4.10 -29.47
N ARG A 249 6.82 4.69 -29.83
CA ARG A 249 5.53 4.31 -29.26
C ARG A 249 4.90 3.17 -30.05
N LYS A 250 4.35 2.20 -29.32
CA LYS A 250 3.41 1.19 -29.80
C LYS A 250 2.04 1.84 -30.07
N HIS A 251 1.10 1.06 -30.61
CA HIS A 251 -0.25 1.52 -30.91
C HIS A 251 -1.05 1.90 -29.65
N ASP A 252 -0.79 1.24 -28.53
CA ASP A 252 -1.37 1.53 -27.20
C ASP A 252 -0.79 2.80 -26.55
N GLY A 253 0.17 3.47 -27.21
CA GLY A 253 0.85 4.65 -26.71
C GLY A 253 2.03 4.36 -25.80
N ASP A 254 2.28 3.11 -25.40
CA ASP A 254 3.41 2.72 -24.55
C ASP A 254 4.72 2.64 -25.35
N LEU A 255 5.86 2.70 -24.67
CA LEU A 255 7.19 2.72 -25.28
C LEU A 255 7.65 1.30 -25.67
N MET A 256 8.50 1.18 -26.70
CA MET A 256 9.17 -0.08 -27.03
C MET A 256 10.16 -0.55 -25.94
N ALA A 257 10.53 0.34 -25.01
CA ALA A 257 11.54 0.08 -23.98
C ALA A 257 11.33 -1.24 -23.23
N ARG A 258 10.09 -1.54 -22.82
CA ARG A 258 9.77 -2.78 -22.10
C ARG A 258 9.99 -4.02 -22.95
N GLU A 259 9.45 -4.02 -24.17
CA GLU A 259 9.57 -5.15 -25.10
C GLU A 259 11.04 -5.43 -25.45
N LEU A 260 11.83 -4.38 -25.68
CA LEU A 260 13.26 -4.52 -25.96
C LEU A 260 14.04 -5.09 -24.78
N LEU A 261 13.70 -4.71 -23.54
CA LEU A 261 14.35 -5.23 -22.34
C LEU A 261 13.91 -6.68 -22.03
N GLU A 262 12.62 -7.01 -22.19
CA GLU A 262 12.10 -8.36 -21.99
C GLU A 262 12.62 -9.36 -23.04
N ALA A 263 13.02 -8.88 -24.23
CA ALA A 263 13.64 -9.70 -25.26
C ALA A 263 15.09 -10.12 -24.93
N GLU A 264 15.78 -9.42 -24.01
CA GLU A 264 17.14 -9.75 -23.61
C GLU A 264 17.13 -10.82 -22.50
N PRO A 265 17.72 -12.01 -22.70
CA PRO A 265 17.64 -13.12 -21.73
C PRO A 265 18.42 -12.87 -20.44
N THR A 266 19.24 -11.82 -20.40
CA THR A 266 20.06 -11.44 -19.24
C THR A 266 19.48 -10.24 -18.48
N VAL A 267 18.25 -9.82 -18.77
CA VAL A 267 17.56 -8.74 -18.06
C VAL A 267 16.48 -9.30 -17.15
N TRP A 268 16.52 -8.88 -15.89
CA TRP A 268 15.44 -9.11 -14.93
C TRP A 268 14.78 -7.78 -14.58
N LEU A 269 13.49 -7.66 -14.93
CA LEU A 269 12.68 -6.48 -14.64
C LEU A 269 11.99 -6.64 -13.28
N PHE A 270 12.38 -5.82 -12.31
CA PHE A 270 11.73 -5.70 -11.01
C PHE A 270 10.80 -4.48 -11.03
N LEU A 271 9.63 -4.64 -11.64
CA LEU A 271 8.59 -3.60 -11.66
C LEU A 271 7.82 -3.59 -10.34
N ASN A 272 7.29 -2.44 -9.94
CA ASN A 272 6.68 -2.23 -8.61
C ASN A 272 7.64 -2.57 -7.45
N HIS A 273 8.95 -2.44 -7.67
CA HIS A 273 9.96 -2.64 -6.63
C HIS A 273 10.69 -1.32 -6.36
N HIS A 274 10.84 -0.99 -5.09
CA HIS A 274 11.58 0.18 -4.63
C HIS A 274 12.99 -0.20 -4.19
N ALA A 275 13.94 0.69 -4.42
CA ALA A 275 15.27 0.60 -3.82
C ALA A 275 15.33 1.63 -2.70
N ASN A 276 15.38 1.17 -1.44
CA ASN A 276 15.64 2.04 -0.31
C ASN A 276 17.16 2.26 -0.22
N ALA A 277 17.59 3.53 -0.25
CA ALA A 277 18.99 3.91 -0.08
C ALA A 277 19.36 4.03 1.40
#